data_AF-A0AAW1FDU1-F1
#
_entry.id   AF-A0AAW1FDU1-F1
#
_cell.length_a   1.000
_cell.length_b   1.000
_cell.length_c   1.000
_cell.angle_alpha   90.00
_cell.angle_beta   90.00
_cell.angle_gamma   90.00
#
_symmetry.space_group_name_H-M   'P 1'
#
loop_
_entity.id
_entity.type
_entity.pdbx_description
1 polymer ?
#
loop_
_entity_poly.entity_id
_entity_poly.type
_entity_poly.pdbx_seq_one_letter_code
_entity_poly.pdbx_strand_id
1 'polypeptide(L)'
;MESEWTMFKASIVDAAARSCGRKVIGACRGGNPRTRWWTPEVREAVKLKKETFKAWLAQGSPEAADRYRQARRAAAAVVANAKTRAWEEFGEAMEKDFRLASRRFWQTIRRLRKGKQGLPQAVLSGVLLRSDPDGGHRRAVERAL
;
A
#
# COMPACT_ATOMS: atom_id res chain seq x y z
N MET A 1 -9.18 29.07 23.38
CA MET A 1 -9.26 27.61 23.60
C MET A 1 -8.57 26.80 22.50
N GLU A 2 -8.92 26.97 21.22
CA GLU A 2 -8.26 26.26 20.09
C GLU A 2 -6.73 26.42 20.05
N SER A 3 -6.24 27.62 20.37
CA SER A 3 -4.82 27.99 20.29
C SER A 3 -3.95 27.27 21.33
N GLU A 4 -4.43 27.15 22.57
CA GLU A 4 -3.74 26.43 23.65
C GLU A 4 -3.66 24.94 23.36
N TRP A 5 -4.75 24.37 22.82
CA TRP A 5 -4.79 22.96 22.43
C TRP A 5 -3.81 22.65 21.29
N THR A 6 -3.62 23.59 20.37
CA THR A 6 -2.67 23.45 19.27
C THR A 6 -1.22 23.50 19.79
N MET A 7 -0.93 24.41 20.71
CA MET A 7 0.38 24.49 21.37
C MET A 7 0.70 23.23 22.18
N PHE A 8 -0.28 22.69 22.91
CA PHE A 8 -0.11 21.46 23.68
C PHE A 8 0.24 20.26 22.79
N LYS A 9 -0.49 20.07 21.68
CA LYS A 9 -0.19 19.00 20.71
C LYS A 9 1.20 19.18 20.08
N ALA A 10 1.56 20.40 19.71
CA ALA A 10 2.88 20.69 19.15
C ALA A 10 4.00 20.35 20.14
N SER A 11 3.82 20.71 21.42
CA SER A 11 4.78 20.42 22.49
C SER A 11 4.96 18.92 22.71
N ILE A 12 3.89 18.12 22.68
CA ILE A 12 3.98 16.66 22.80
C ILE A 12 4.75 16.06 21.61
N VAL A 13 4.42 16.48 20.39
CA VAL A 13 5.09 15.98 19.17
C VAL A 13 6.57 16.36 19.18
N ASP A 14 6.92 17.56 19.64
CA ASP A 14 8.31 18.01 19.72
C ASP A 14 9.10 17.24 20.78
N ALA A 15 8.53 17.07 21.99
CA ALA A 15 9.14 16.28 23.04
C ALA A 15 9.37 14.82 22.60
N ALA A 16 8.37 14.21 21.97
CA ALA A 16 8.48 12.85 21.43
C ALA A 16 9.52 12.76 20.30
N ALA A 17 9.61 13.77 19.42
CA ALA A 17 10.61 13.78 18.36
C ALA A 17 12.04 13.90 18.91
N ARG A 18 12.25 14.65 19.99
CA ARG A 18 13.55 14.80 20.66
C ARG A 18 13.94 13.54 21.44
N SER A 19 13.00 12.90 22.13
CA SER A 19 13.29 11.74 22.98
C SER A 19 13.36 10.43 22.19
N CYS A 20 12.42 10.19 21.28
CA CYS A 20 12.29 8.94 20.54
C CYS A 20 12.90 9.00 19.14
N GLY A 21 13.29 10.19 18.67
CA GLY A 21 13.67 10.42 17.29
C GLY A 21 12.46 10.41 16.34
N ARG A 22 12.68 10.82 15.09
CA ARG A 22 11.63 10.87 14.06
C ARG A 22 11.86 9.77 13.01
N LYS A 23 10.95 8.79 12.96
CA LYS A 23 10.92 7.77 11.90
C LYS A 23 9.90 8.17 10.83
N VAL A 24 10.39 8.50 9.63
CA VAL A 24 9.51 8.70 8.48
C VAL A 24 9.01 7.34 8.00
N ILE A 25 7.72 7.06 8.19
CA ILE A 25 7.05 5.89 7.64
C ILE A 25 6.52 6.30 6.26
N GLY A 26 7.35 6.16 5.24
CA GLY A 26 7.04 6.60 3.88
C GLY A 26 8.28 6.70 3.02
N ALA A 27 8.12 6.46 1.72
CA ALA A 27 9.21 6.35 0.75
C ALA A 27 9.99 7.68 0.61
N CYS A 28 11.14 7.80 1.28
CA CYS A 28 12.02 8.96 1.07
C CYS A 28 13.49 8.62 0.77
N ARG A 29 13.94 7.36 0.84
CA ARG A 29 15.32 7.01 0.45
C ARG A 29 15.35 5.61 -0.19
N GLY A 30 15.06 5.56 -1.50
CA GLY A 30 14.94 4.32 -2.27
C GLY A 30 13.53 3.74 -2.18
N GLY A 31 12.65 4.18 -3.09
CA GLY A 31 11.28 3.67 -3.15
C GLY A 31 11.25 2.14 -3.20
N ASN A 32 10.31 1.53 -2.47
CA ASN A 32 10.08 0.10 -2.58
C ASN A 32 9.75 -0.22 -4.05
N PRO A 33 10.48 -1.15 -4.72
CA PRO A 33 10.18 -1.53 -6.09
C PRO A 33 8.71 -1.92 -6.28
N ARG A 34 8.09 -2.52 -5.24
CA ARG A 34 6.68 -2.92 -5.24
C ARG A 34 5.68 -1.76 -5.23
N THR A 35 6.13 -0.55 -4.89
CA THR A 35 5.30 0.67 -4.88
C THR A 35 5.79 1.72 -5.88
N ARG A 36 6.71 1.38 -6.79
CA ARG A 36 7.26 2.31 -7.79
C ARG A 36 6.19 2.87 -8.73
N TRP A 37 5.11 2.12 -8.96
CA TRP A 37 3.92 2.56 -9.71
C TRP A 37 3.07 3.61 -8.96
N TRP A 38 3.33 3.91 -7.68
CA TRP A 38 2.57 4.90 -6.89
C TRP A 38 3.04 6.35 -7.15
N THR A 39 2.88 6.76 -8.40
CA THR A 39 3.28 8.08 -8.92
C THR A 39 2.31 9.19 -8.49
N PRO A 40 2.71 10.48 -8.60
CA PRO A 40 1.79 11.61 -8.41
C PRO A 40 0.54 11.51 -9.30
N GLU A 41 0.69 11.09 -10.55
CA GLU A 41 -0.43 10.89 -11.50
C GLU A 41 -1.48 9.91 -10.97
N VAL A 42 -1.03 8.78 -10.41
CA VAL A 42 -1.92 7.79 -9.78
C VAL A 42 -2.65 8.40 -8.58
N ARG A 43 -1.98 9.22 -7.78
CA ARG A 43 -2.60 9.88 -6.61
C ARG A 43 -3.68 10.85 -7.03
N GLU A 44 -3.42 11.68 -8.03
CA GLU A 44 -4.40 12.64 -8.54
C GLU A 44 -5.60 11.94 -9.18
N ALA A 45 -5.39 10.88 -9.98
CA ALA A 45 -6.49 10.12 -10.56
C ALA A 45 -7.35 9.43 -9.48
N VAL A 46 -6.72 8.88 -8.45
CA VAL A 46 -7.43 8.28 -7.30
C VAL A 46 -8.17 9.34 -6.47
N LYS A 47 -7.59 10.54 -6.31
CA LYS A 47 -8.21 11.68 -5.63
C LYS A 47 -9.46 12.14 -6.38
N LEU A 48 -9.36 12.36 -7.69
CA LEU A 48 -10.49 12.74 -8.54
C LEU A 48 -11.62 11.69 -8.51
N LYS A 49 -11.27 10.40 -8.54
CA LYS A 49 -12.24 9.30 -8.35
C LYS A 49 -12.99 9.44 -7.03
N LYS A 50 -12.29 9.76 -5.93
CA LYS A 50 -12.91 9.92 -4.60
C LYS A 50 -13.79 11.16 -4.53
N GLU A 51 -13.38 12.26 -5.13
CA GLU A 51 -14.15 13.51 -5.16
C GLU A 51 -15.44 13.36 -5.97
N THR A 52 -15.36 12.78 -7.16
CA THR A 52 -16.54 12.49 -7.99
C THR A 52 -17.49 11.49 -7.33
N PHE A 53 -16.96 10.51 -6.60
CA PHE A 53 -17.78 9.60 -5.79
C PHE A 53 -18.55 10.34 -4.69
N LYS A 54 -17.88 11.24 -3.95
CA LYS A 54 -18.54 12.07 -2.93
C LYS A 54 -19.59 13.00 -3.52
N ALA A 55 -19.30 13.63 -4.67
CA ALA A 55 -20.25 14.49 -5.36
C ALA A 55 -21.49 13.72 -5.81
N TRP A 56 -21.30 12.50 -6.35
CA TRP A 56 -22.41 11.63 -6.70
C TRP A 56 -23.25 11.22 -5.49
N LEU A 57 -22.63 10.86 -4.36
CA LEU A 57 -23.35 10.55 -3.13
C LEU A 57 -24.15 11.73 -2.59
N ALA A 58 -23.65 12.96 -2.75
CA ALA A 58 -24.33 14.16 -2.28
C ALA A 58 -25.51 14.58 -3.18
N GLN A 59 -25.38 14.41 -4.50
CA GLN A 59 -26.33 14.95 -5.49
C GLN A 59 -27.32 13.91 -6.03
N GLY A 60 -26.95 12.63 -6.07
CA GLY A 60 -27.78 11.55 -6.65
C GLY A 60 -28.05 11.67 -8.15
N SER A 61 -27.53 12.69 -8.84
CA SER A 61 -27.84 12.96 -10.25
C SER A 61 -27.18 11.94 -11.21
N PRO A 62 -27.83 11.65 -12.35
CA PRO A 62 -27.24 10.83 -13.42
C PRO A 62 -25.92 11.41 -13.94
N GLU A 63 -25.80 12.74 -14.10
CA GLU A 63 -24.54 13.35 -14.56
C GLU A 63 -23.40 13.16 -13.55
N ALA A 64 -23.69 13.25 -12.25
CA ALA A 64 -22.70 12.98 -11.21
C ALA A 64 -22.27 11.51 -11.21
N ALA A 65 -23.20 10.59 -11.47
CA ALA A 65 -22.90 9.16 -11.65
C ALA A 65 -21.99 8.92 -12.86
N ASP A 66 -22.24 9.58 -13.99
CA ASP A 66 -21.41 9.46 -15.19
C ASP A 66 -20.00 10.01 -15.00
N ARG A 67 -19.87 11.18 -14.35
CA ARG A 67 -18.56 11.73 -13.96
C ARG A 67 -17.77 10.76 -13.09
N TYR A 68 -18.42 10.13 -12.11
CA TYR A 68 -17.76 9.08 -11.31
C TYR A 68 -17.35 7.87 -12.14
N ARG A 69 -18.20 7.37 -13.06
CA ARG A 69 -17.85 6.26 -13.95
C ARG A 69 -16.63 6.59 -14.81
N GLN A 70 -16.57 7.80 -15.37
CA GLN A 70 -15.43 8.27 -16.15
C GLN A 70 -14.17 8.36 -15.30
N ALA A 71 -14.22 9.01 -14.13
CA ALA A 71 -13.08 9.13 -13.22
C ALA A 71 -12.60 7.75 -12.71
N ARG A 72 -13.51 6.81 -12.46
CA ARG A 72 -13.19 5.44 -12.07
C ARG A 72 -12.43 4.70 -13.18
N ARG A 73 -12.87 4.81 -14.44
CA ARG A 73 -12.19 4.21 -15.60
C ARG A 73 -10.82 4.85 -15.81
N ALA A 74 -10.74 6.17 -15.76
CA ALA A 74 -9.49 6.91 -15.88
C ALA A 74 -8.48 6.50 -14.80
N ALA A 75 -8.90 6.45 -13.53
CA ALA A 75 -8.04 6.00 -12.44
C ALA A 75 -7.58 4.55 -12.62
N ALA A 76 -8.44 3.65 -13.10
CA ALA A 76 -8.06 2.27 -13.40
C ALA A 76 -7.00 2.22 -14.53
N ALA A 77 -7.18 3.00 -15.59
CA ALA A 77 -6.23 3.08 -16.70
C ALA A 77 -4.87 3.63 -16.25
N VAL A 78 -4.85 4.73 -15.48
CA VAL A 78 -3.61 5.32 -14.95
C VAL A 78 -2.88 4.32 -14.05
N VAL A 79 -3.59 3.61 -13.17
CA VAL A 79 -2.99 2.57 -12.32
C VAL A 79 -2.42 1.42 -13.13
N ALA A 80 -3.15 0.96 -14.16
CA ALA A 80 -2.68 -0.10 -15.04
C ALA A 80 -1.40 0.32 -15.77
N ASN A 81 -1.41 1.50 -16.40
CA ASN A 81 -0.26 2.04 -17.12
C ASN A 81 0.95 2.26 -16.21
N ALA A 82 0.74 2.79 -15.00
CA ALA A 82 1.81 3.00 -14.03
C ALA A 82 2.42 1.67 -13.56
N LYS A 83 1.60 0.61 -13.40
CA LYS A 83 2.10 -0.73 -13.09
C LYS A 83 2.90 -1.32 -14.25
N THR A 84 2.40 -1.19 -15.48
CA THR A 84 3.11 -1.64 -16.68
C THR A 84 4.48 -0.98 -16.78
N ARG A 85 4.53 0.35 -16.73
CA ARG A 85 5.80 1.11 -16.75
C ARG A 85 6.75 0.69 -15.63
N ALA A 86 6.24 0.54 -14.40
CA ALA A 86 7.08 0.11 -13.28
C ALA A 86 7.66 -1.30 -13.48
N TRP A 87 6.95 -2.20 -14.17
CA TRP A 87 7.44 -3.54 -14.52
C TRP A 87 8.45 -3.51 -15.67
N GLU A 88 8.21 -2.70 -16.70
CA GLU A 88 9.15 -2.49 -17.81
C GLU A 88 10.48 -1.94 -17.30
N GLU A 89 10.45 -0.84 -16.55
CA GLU A 89 11.64 -0.22 -15.97
C GLU A 89 12.39 -1.18 -15.01
N PHE A 90 11.65 -2.04 -14.31
CA PHE A 90 12.25 -3.07 -13.47
C PHE A 90 12.95 -4.15 -14.33
N GLY A 91 12.31 -4.59 -15.41
CA GLY A 91 12.85 -5.55 -16.37
C GLY A 91 14.12 -5.05 -17.04
N GLU A 92 14.12 -3.81 -17.53
CA GLU A 92 15.30 -3.16 -18.13
C GLU A 92 16.46 -3.07 -17.14
N ALA A 93 16.18 -2.64 -15.89
CA ALA A 93 17.18 -2.60 -14.85
C ALA A 93 17.75 -3.99 -14.53
N MET A 94 16.89 -5.02 -14.51
CA MET A 94 17.30 -6.40 -14.30
C MET A 94 18.16 -6.95 -15.44
N GLU A 95 17.83 -6.65 -16.70
CA GLU A 95 18.63 -7.07 -17.85
C GLU A 95 20.01 -6.39 -17.85
N LYS A 96 20.04 -5.09 -17.53
CA LYS A 96 21.30 -4.36 -17.36
C LYS A 96 22.16 -4.96 -16.24
N ASP A 97 21.56 -5.24 -15.09
CA ASP A 97 22.24 -5.88 -13.96
C ASP A 97 22.71 -7.29 -14.32
N PHE A 98 21.95 -8.05 -15.12
CA PHE A 98 22.36 -9.37 -15.57
C PHE A 98 23.64 -9.30 -16.42
N ARG A 99 23.68 -8.39 -17.40
CA ARG A 99 24.81 -8.24 -18.34
C ARG A 99 26.04 -7.59 -17.70
N LEU A 100 25.85 -6.58 -16.84
CA LEU A 100 26.94 -5.73 -16.35
C LEU A 100 27.29 -5.94 -14.87
N ALA A 101 26.40 -6.55 -14.07
CA ALA A 101 26.55 -6.65 -12.62
C ALA A 101 25.87 -7.90 -12.04
N SER A 102 26.25 -9.10 -12.51
CA SER A 102 25.61 -10.38 -12.17
C SER A 102 25.39 -10.61 -10.66
N ARG A 103 26.29 -10.10 -9.80
CA ARG A 103 26.11 -10.12 -8.33
C ARG A 103 24.88 -9.33 -7.86
N ARG A 104 24.62 -8.14 -8.43
CA ARG A 104 23.46 -7.30 -8.11
C ARG A 104 22.17 -7.96 -8.60
N PHE A 105 22.17 -8.51 -9.81
CA PHE A 105 21.08 -9.31 -10.35
C PHE A 105 20.65 -10.42 -9.39
N TRP A 106 21.59 -11.29 -8.98
CA TRP A 106 21.29 -12.39 -8.08
C TRP A 106 20.87 -11.95 -6.67
N GLN A 107 21.37 -10.81 -6.17
CA GLN A 107 20.87 -10.24 -4.91
C GLN A 107 19.40 -9.82 -5.03
N THR A 108 19.01 -9.17 -6.12
CA THR A 108 17.62 -8.78 -6.39
C THR A 108 16.71 -10.00 -6.50
N ILE A 109 17.11 -11.05 -7.22
CA ILE A 109 16.37 -12.33 -7.30
C ILE A 109 16.19 -12.97 -5.93
N ARG A 110 17.25 -13.02 -5.10
CA ARG A 110 17.14 -13.57 -3.74
C ARG A 110 16.17 -12.77 -2.88
N ARG A 111 16.16 -11.43 -2.97
CA ARG A 111 15.22 -10.56 -2.24
C ARG A 111 13.78 -10.76 -2.69
N LEU A 112 13.55 -10.94 -4.00
CA LEU A 112 12.22 -11.24 -4.54
C LEU A 112 11.69 -12.59 -4.03
N ARG A 113 12.52 -13.64 -4.08
CA ARG A 113 12.16 -14.99 -3.59
C ARG A 113 11.91 -15.01 -2.08
N LYS A 114 12.65 -14.23 -1.30
CA LYS A 114 12.43 -14.09 0.16
C LYS A 114 11.16 -13.31 0.53
N GLY A 115 10.52 -12.61 -0.41
CA GLY A 115 9.41 -11.70 -0.16
C GLY A 115 8.05 -12.32 0.20
N LYS A 116 8.05 -13.54 0.75
CA LYS A 116 6.88 -14.24 1.31
C LYS A 116 7.15 -14.83 2.71
N GLN A 117 8.25 -14.48 3.39
CA GLN A 117 8.38 -14.78 4.81
C GLN A 117 7.55 -13.75 5.59
N GLY A 118 6.67 -14.26 6.45
CA GLY A 118 5.48 -13.59 6.98
C GLY A 118 5.70 -12.15 7.42
N LEU A 119 4.73 -11.31 7.08
CA LEU A 119 4.43 -10.16 7.92
C LEU A 119 4.30 -10.69 9.36
N PRO A 120 5.06 -10.19 10.36
CA PRO A 120 4.66 -10.42 11.73
C PRO A 120 3.27 -9.82 11.87
N GLN A 121 2.30 -10.68 12.12
CA GLN A 121 0.91 -10.31 12.38
C GLN A 121 0.94 -9.30 13.52
N ALA A 122 0.61 -8.05 13.22
CA ALA A 122 0.45 -7.03 14.24
C ALA A 122 -0.61 -7.56 15.21
N VAL A 123 -0.20 -7.80 16.45
CA VAL A 123 -1.09 -8.18 17.55
C VAL A 123 -2.02 -7.01 17.78
N LEU A 124 -3.23 -7.08 17.23
CA LEU A 124 -4.34 -6.26 17.67
C LEU A 124 -5.08 -7.06 18.73
N SER A 125 -4.91 -6.66 20.00
CA SER A 125 -5.70 -7.10 21.14
C SER A 125 -5.66 -8.61 21.49
N GLY A 126 -4.57 -9.03 22.14
CA GLY A 126 -4.67 -9.86 23.35
C GLY A 126 -5.19 -11.30 23.27
N VAL A 127 -5.37 -11.92 22.10
CA VAL A 127 -5.70 -13.35 22.01
C VAL A 127 -4.80 -14.05 21.00
N LEU A 128 -3.92 -14.93 21.49
CA LEU A 128 -3.11 -15.84 20.68
C LEU A 128 -3.97 -17.04 20.26
N LEU A 129 -4.46 -17.03 19.02
CA LEU A 129 -4.92 -18.26 18.39
C LEU A 129 -3.72 -18.92 17.71
N ARG A 130 -3.24 -20.03 18.30
CA ARG A 130 -2.33 -20.96 17.62
C ARG A 130 -3.13 -21.67 16.53
N SER A 131 -2.72 -21.54 15.28
CA SER A 131 -3.13 -22.45 14.22
C SER A 131 -2.10 -23.56 14.15
N ASP A 132 -2.52 -24.80 14.40
CA ASP A 132 -1.67 -25.97 14.25
C ASP A 132 -1.23 -26.12 12.78
N PRO A 133 0.05 -26.43 12.52
CA PRO A 133 0.57 -26.51 11.17
C PRO A 133 0.46 -27.95 10.67
N ASP A 134 -0.75 -28.47 10.44
CA ASP A 134 -0.87 -29.73 9.68
C ASP A 134 -2.21 -29.82 8.94
N GLY A 135 -2.08 -29.96 7.61
CA GLY A 135 -3.20 -30.24 6.73
C GLY A 135 -3.77 -31.62 7.01
N GLY A 136 -4.94 -31.67 7.64
CA GLY A 136 -5.68 -32.89 7.89
C GLY A 136 -7.16 -32.71 7.58
N HIS A 137 -7.64 -33.33 6.50
CA HIS A 137 -9.06 -33.52 6.22
C HIS A 137 -9.78 -34.09 7.43
N ARG A 138 -10.80 -33.38 7.96
CA ARG A 138 -11.85 -34.03 8.76
C ARG A 138 -13.23 -33.49 8.40
N ARG A 139 -14.06 -34.45 8.03
CA ARG A 139 -15.47 -34.39 7.67
C ARG A 139 -16.25 -33.66 8.76
N ALA A 140 -17.18 -32.79 8.34
CA ALA A 140 -18.26 -32.34 9.20
C ALA A 140 -19.08 -33.58 9.61
N VAL A 141 -19.08 -33.90 10.90
CA VAL A 141 -20.10 -34.75 11.49
C VAL A 141 -21.03 -33.79 12.21
N GLU A 142 -22.17 -33.58 11.59
CA GLU A 142 -23.33 -32.86 12.11
C GLU A 142 -23.84 -33.59 13.35
N ARG A 143 -24.00 -32.87 14.47
CA ARG A 143 -24.91 -33.21 15.58
C ARG A 143 -24.98 -32.06 16.57
N ALA A 144 -26.13 -31.40 16.61
CA ALA A 144 -26.76 -31.04 17.87
C ALA A 144 -28.27 -31.00 17.63
N LEU A 145 -28.98 -31.80 18.42
CA LEU A 145 -30.41 -31.60 18.72
C LEU A 145 -30.62 -30.21 19.33
#